data_AF-A0A933KKT5-F1
#
_entry.id   AF-A0A933KKT5-F1
#
_cell.length_a   1.000
_cell.length_b   1.000
_cell.length_c   1.000
_cell.angle_alpha   90.00
_cell.angle_beta   90.00
_cell.angle_gamma   90.00
#
_symmetry.space_group_name_H-M   'P 1'
#
loop_
_entity.id
_entity.type
_entity.pdbx_description
1 polymer ?
#
loop_
_entity_poly.entity_id
_entity_poly.type
_entity_poly.pdbx_seq_one_letter_code
_entity_poly.pdbx_strand_id
1 'polypeptide(L)'
;MSKVRRTQIYLPEEQILLLRERAAASHSSVSGEIREAIEQYLATSTTGSAYGIDPIDGLIGKIDGTPPDLSARVDDYLYGRPGPTRRRRAAKGKR
;
A
#
# COMPACT_ATOMS: atom_id res chain seq x y z
N MET A 1 16.50 12.64 -8.90
CA MET A 1 17.50 11.58 -9.16
C MET A 1 18.02 11.07 -7.82
N SER A 2 17.97 9.77 -7.57
CA SER A 2 18.55 9.16 -6.36
C SER A 2 20.08 9.18 -6.44
N LYS A 3 20.74 9.41 -5.30
CA LYS A 3 22.21 9.52 -5.22
C LYS A 3 22.84 8.13 -5.16
N VAL A 4 23.65 7.76 -6.16
CA VAL A 4 24.38 6.49 -6.17
C VAL A 4 25.60 6.59 -5.25
N ARG A 5 25.82 5.57 -4.42
CA ARG A 5 27.02 5.42 -3.58
C ARG A 5 27.82 4.20 -4.03
N ARG A 6 29.15 4.29 -3.95
CA ARG A 6 30.04 3.15 -4.21
C ARG A 6 30.00 2.19 -3.02
N THR A 7 29.78 0.92 -3.31
CA THR A 7 29.82 -0.17 -2.33
C THR A 7 30.79 -1.24 -2.84
N GLN A 8 31.67 -1.73 -1.97
CA GLN A 8 32.59 -2.82 -2.28
C GLN A 8 32.09 -4.07 -1.56
N ILE A 9 31.89 -5.16 -2.31
CA ILE A 9 31.47 -6.45 -1.79
C ILE A 9 32.36 -7.54 -2.39
N TYR A 10 32.59 -8.61 -1.65
CA TYR A 10 33.26 -9.80 -2.15
C TYR A 10 32.22 -10.81 -2.61
N LEU A 11 32.40 -11.36 -3.82
CA LEU A 11 31.58 -12.41 -4.38
C LEU A 11 32.47 -13.61 -4.69
N PRO A 12 32.01 -14.85 -4.45
CA PRO A 12 32.67 -16.05 -4.97
C PRO A 12 32.92 -15.95 -6.48
N GLU A 13 34.03 -16.51 -6.94
CA GLU A 13 34.42 -16.48 -8.35
C GLU A 13 33.34 -17.07 -9.27
N GLU A 14 32.72 -18.18 -8.85
CA GLU A 14 31.61 -18.82 -9.56
C GLU A 14 30.43 -17.86 -9.81
N GLN A 15 30.10 -17.01 -8.83
CA GLN A 15 29.01 -16.03 -8.98
C GLN A 15 29.38 -14.93 -9.97
N ILE A 16 30.65 -14.51 -10.01
CA ILE A 16 31.13 -13.53 -10.99
C ILE A 16 31.05 -14.11 -12.40
N LEU A 17 31.39 -15.39 -12.60
CA LEU A 17 31.29 -16.05 -13.89
C LEU A 17 29.84 -16.09 -14.37
N LEU A 18 28.91 -16.53 -13.52
CA LEU A 18 27.48 -16.58 -13.84
C LEU A 18 26.91 -15.18 -14.16
N LEU A 19 27.30 -14.16 -13.39
CA LEU A 19 26.87 -12.78 -13.64
C LEU A 19 27.39 -12.24 -14.97
N ARG A 20 28.61 -12.62 -15.38
CA ARG A 20 29.18 -12.23 -16.69
C ARG A 20 28.45 -12.88 -17.85
N GLU A 21 28.14 -14.17 -17.74
CA GLU A 21 27.36 -14.89 -18.75
C GLU A 21 25.98 -14.25 -18.92
N ARG A 22 25.31 -13.96 -17.80
CA ARG A 22 24.00 -13.30 -17.81
C ARG A 22 24.07 -11.90 -18.40
N ALA A 23 25.05 -11.08 -17.99
CA ALA A 23 25.25 -9.73 -18.52
C ALA A 23 25.53 -9.73 -20.03
N ALA A 24 26.28 -10.73 -20.52
CA ALA A 24 26.53 -10.90 -21.95
C ALA A 24 25.23 -11.24 -22.72
N ALA A 25 24.39 -12.09 -22.16
CA ALA A 25 23.11 -12.47 -22.76
C ALA A 25 22.07 -11.32 -22.76
N SER A 26 22.09 -10.46 -21.73
CA SER A 26 21.17 -9.33 -21.58
C SER A 26 21.68 -8.01 -22.18
N HIS A 27 22.89 -8.00 -22.77
CA HIS A 27 23.58 -6.79 -23.22
C HIS A 27 23.72 -5.72 -22.12
N SER A 28 23.87 -6.15 -20.87
CA SER A 28 23.97 -5.28 -19.70
C SER A 28 25.39 -5.33 -19.10
N SER A 29 25.59 -4.62 -18.00
CA SER A 29 26.84 -4.70 -17.22
C SER A 29 26.63 -5.56 -15.98
N VAL A 30 27.69 -6.20 -15.48
CA VAL A 30 27.64 -6.96 -14.21
C VAL A 30 27.07 -6.10 -13.06
N SER A 31 27.45 -4.83 -12.98
CA SER A 31 26.91 -3.90 -11.98
C SER A 31 25.43 -3.58 -12.20
N GLY A 32 24.96 -3.63 -13.45
CA GLY A 32 23.54 -3.50 -13.81
C GLY A 32 22.74 -4.71 -13.34
N GLU A 33 23.20 -5.92 -13.66
CA GLU A 33 22.59 -7.18 -13.18
C GLU A 33 22.52 -7.22 -11.65
N ILE A 34 23.60 -6.83 -10.96
CA ILE A 34 23.62 -6.78 -9.50
C ILE A 34 22.57 -5.79 -8.98
N ARG A 35 22.44 -4.62 -9.61
CA ARG A 35 21.46 -3.62 -9.18
C ARG A 35 20.03 -4.11 -9.40
N GLU A 36 19.74 -4.67 -10.56
CA GLU A 36 18.43 -5.23 -10.89
C GLU A 36 18.07 -6.38 -9.94
N ALA A 37 19.00 -7.29 -9.66
CA ALA A 37 18.79 -8.38 -8.71
C ALA A 37 18.51 -7.86 -7.30
N ILE A 38 19.22 -6.81 -6.85
CA ILE A 38 18.94 -6.17 -5.56
C ILE A 38 17.56 -5.51 -5.56
N GLU A 39 17.17 -4.81 -6.62
CA GLU A 39 15.86 -4.19 -6.74
C GLU A 39 14.73 -5.23 -6.72
N GLN A 40 14.87 -6.32 -7.48
CA GLN A 40 13.92 -7.44 -7.48
C GLN A 40 13.87 -8.14 -6.12
N TYR A 41 15.03 -8.39 -5.51
CA TYR A 41 15.11 -9.00 -4.18
C TYR A 41 14.42 -8.11 -3.15
N LEU A 42 14.67 -6.79 -3.17
CA LEU A 42 14.04 -5.86 -2.24
C LEU A 42 12.54 -5.71 -2.51
N ALA A 43 12.09 -5.69 -3.76
CA ALA A 43 10.67 -5.68 -4.09
C ALA A 43 9.96 -6.96 -3.56
N THR A 44 10.61 -8.12 -3.73
CA THR A 44 10.09 -9.43 -3.31
C THR A 44 10.26 -9.70 -1.81
N SER A 45 11.24 -9.09 -1.15
CA SER A 45 11.44 -9.19 0.30
C SER A 45 10.67 -8.12 1.07
N THR A 46 10.27 -7.02 0.43
CA THR A 46 9.28 -6.09 1.00
C THR A 46 7.91 -6.77 1.13
N THR A 47 7.57 -7.73 0.26
CA THR A 47 6.43 -8.63 0.49
C THR A 47 6.60 -9.59 1.67
N GLY A 48 7.82 -9.78 2.19
CA GLY A 48 8.12 -10.64 3.37
C GLY A 48 8.41 -9.89 4.68
N SER A 49 8.71 -8.59 4.63
CA SER A 49 8.93 -7.74 5.82
C SER A 49 7.74 -6.83 6.14
N ALA A 50 6.61 -6.99 5.45
CA ALA A 50 5.34 -6.36 5.78
C ALA A 50 4.44 -7.35 6.53
N TYR A 51 4.82 -7.72 7.75
CA TYR A 51 3.81 -8.16 8.71
C TYR A 51 2.90 -6.95 8.99
N GLY A 52 1.79 -6.84 8.26
CA GLY A 52 0.70 -5.92 8.58
C GLY A 52 0.43 -4.74 7.65
N ILE A 53 0.80 -4.77 6.37
CA ILE A 53 0.31 -3.77 5.40
C ILE A 53 -0.74 -4.44 4.51
N ASP A 54 -1.99 -4.07 4.70
CA ASP A 54 -3.11 -4.47 3.84
C ASP A 54 -2.81 -3.95 2.42
N PRO A 55 -2.94 -4.77 1.35
CA PRO A 55 -2.81 -4.28 -0.03
C PRO A 55 -3.71 -3.06 -0.35
N ILE A 56 -4.72 -2.78 0.47
CA ILE A 56 -5.60 -1.61 0.40
C ILE A 56 -5.00 -0.36 1.11
N ASP A 57 -4.01 -0.50 1.99
CA ASP A 57 -3.42 0.65 2.73
C ASP A 57 -2.86 1.71 1.79
N GLY A 58 -2.31 1.31 0.65
CA GLY A 58 -1.82 2.21 -0.40
C GLY A 58 -2.91 3.02 -1.11
N LEU A 59 -4.19 2.79 -0.79
CA LEU A 59 -5.38 3.48 -1.29
C LEU A 59 -5.90 4.54 -0.31
N ILE A 60 -5.54 4.45 0.99
CA ILE A 60 -5.98 5.39 2.02
C ILE A 60 -5.48 6.80 1.67
N GLY A 61 -6.40 7.76 1.59
CA GLY A 61 -6.09 9.17 1.33
C GLY A 61 -5.80 9.54 -0.14
N LYS A 62 -5.97 8.61 -1.09
CA LYS A 62 -5.79 8.91 -2.54
C LYS A 62 -7.02 9.48 -3.24
N ILE A 63 -8.16 9.56 -2.56
CA ILE A 63 -9.42 10.07 -3.11
C ILE A 63 -9.71 11.43 -2.48
N ASP A 64 -9.40 12.49 -3.23
CA ASP A 64 -9.71 13.87 -2.86
C ASP A 64 -11.11 14.27 -3.35
N GLY A 65 -11.73 15.26 -2.68
CA GLY A 65 -13.00 15.86 -3.10
C GLY A 65 -14.27 15.19 -2.57
N THR A 66 -14.15 14.28 -1.60
CA THR A 66 -15.31 13.71 -0.89
C THR A 66 -15.70 14.57 0.32
N PRO A 67 -16.99 14.65 0.67
CA PRO A 67 -17.40 15.30 1.91
C PRO A 67 -16.75 14.64 3.13
N PRO A 68 -16.32 15.41 4.15
CA PRO A 68 -15.82 14.83 5.40
C PRO A 68 -16.91 14.01 6.10
N ASP A 69 -16.50 12.99 6.86
CA ASP A 69 -17.35 12.19 7.75
C ASP A 69 -18.43 11.31 7.09
N LEU A 70 -18.21 10.83 5.87
CA LEU A 70 -19.10 9.85 5.23
C LEU A 70 -19.26 8.58 6.09
N SER A 71 -18.17 8.11 6.70
CA SER A 71 -18.18 6.90 7.54
C SER A 71 -18.95 7.05 8.85
N ALA A 72 -19.11 8.28 9.37
CA ALA A 72 -19.78 8.52 10.65
C ALA A 72 -21.31 8.56 10.52
N ARG A 73 -21.83 8.75 9.31
CA ARG A 73 -23.28 8.93 9.04
C ARG A 73 -23.81 7.95 8.01
N VAL A 74 -23.15 6.80 7.83
CA VAL A 74 -23.52 5.77 6.86
C VAL A 74 -25.01 5.44 6.92
N ASP A 75 -25.57 5.30 8.12
CA ASP A 75 -26.98 4.99 8.33
C ASP A 75 -27.92 6.09 7.83
N ASP A 76 -27.57 7.36 7.98
CA ASP A 76 -28.38 8.48 7.49
C ASP A 76 -28.45 8.50 5.96
N TYR A 77 -27.36 8.07 5.30
CA TYR A 77 -27.29 8.00 3.83
C TYR A 77 -28.00 6.77 3.27
N LEU A 78 -27.91 5.63 3.96
CA LEU A 78 -28.53 4.37 3.52
C LEU A 78 -30.03 4.28 3.85
N TYR A 79 -30.42 4.76 5.02
CA TYR A 79 -31.77 4.56 5.55
C TYR A 79 -32.55 5.86 5.72
N GLY A 80 -31.91 7.01 5.53
CA GLY A 80 -32.50 8.32 5.79
C GLY A 80 -32.53 8.63 7.30
N ARG A 81 -32.60 9.93 7.63
CA ARG A 81 -32.65 10.38 9.01
C ARG A 81 -33.96 9.89 9.67
N PRO A 82 -33.94 9.20 10.82
CA PRO A 82 -35.18 8.84 11.50
C PRO A 82 -35.96 10.12 11.83
N GLY A 83 -37.16 10.23 11.26
CA GLY A 83 -38.05 11.36 11.51
C GLY A 83 -38.34 11.51 13.00
N PRO A 84 -38.67 12.72 13.49
CA PRO A 84 -38.88 12.94 14.91
C PRO A 84 -39.94 11.96 15.42
N THR A 85 -39.55 11.08 16.35
CA THR A 85 -40.47 10.21 17.06
C THR A 85 -41.56 11.08 17.64
N ARG A 86 -42.76 10.98 17.06
CA ARG A 86 -43.95 11.70 17.49
C ARG A 86 -44.26 11.19 18.89
N ARG A 87 -43.78 11.89 19.93
CA ARG A 87 -44.14 11.63 21.33
C ARG A 87 -45.66 11.64 21.39
N ARG A 88 -46.27 10.45 21.47
CA ARG A 88 -47.68 10.29 21.81
C ARG A 88 -47.83 10.83 23.24
N ARG A 89 -48.21 12.10 23.35
CA ARG A 89 -48.68 12.65 24.62
C ARG A 89 -49.95 11.88 24.96
N ALA A 90 -49.88 11.09 26.03
CA ALA A 90 -51.03 10.43 26.63
C ALA A 90 -52.13 11.48 26.88
N ALA A 91 -53.33 11.20 26.41
CA ALA A 91 -54.51 11.99 26.70
C ALA A 91 -54.73 12.00 28.22
N LYS A 92 -54.53 13.15 28.86
CA LYS A 92 -54.93 13.36 30.25
C LYS A 92 -56.45 13.51 30.25
N GLY A 93 -57.13 12.48 30.75
CA GLY A 93 -58.58 12.48 30.94
C GLY A 93 -59.01 13.69 31.78
N LYS A 94 -59.98 14.43 31.25
CA LYS A 94 -60.82 15.37 31.99
C LYS A 94 -61.86 14.55 32.76
N ARG A 95 -61.83 14.58 34.08
CA ARG A 95 -63.00 14.48 34.96
C ARG A 95 -62.74 15.34 36.18
#